data_AF-A0A1D8RH83-F1
#
_entry.id   AF-A0A1D8RH83-F1
#
_cell.length_a   1.000
_cell.length_b   1.000
_cell.length_c   1.000
_cell.angle_alpha   90.00
_cell.angle_beta   90.00
_cell.angle_gamma   90.00
#
_symmetry.space_group_name_H-M   'P 1'
#
loop_
_entity.id
_entity.type
_entity.pdbx_description
1 polymer ?
#
loop_
_entity_poly.entity_id
_entity_poly.type
_entity_poly.pdbx_seq_one_letter_code
_entity_poly.pdbx_strand_id
1 'polypeptide(L)'
;VGAQFPFSNIDDRENWPIVFYNRTCQCLGNFMGYNCGECKFGYIGPNCTVRRTLIRKEIFKLSAAEKDKFLAYLNLAKRTISPDFVIATGTYEQMNNGSNPLFADINVYDLFVWLHYYASRDAFLEGGDVWENIDFAHEAPGFAPWHR
;
A
#
# COMPACT_ATOMS: atom_id res chain seq x y z
N VAL A 1 16.41 4.17 -9.50
CA VAL A 1 15.71 4.97 -10.54
C VAL A 1 16.53 4.91 -11.82
N GLY A 2 15.90 4.69 -12.97
CA GLY A 2 16.60 4.62 -14.27
C GLY A 2 16.82 6.01 -14.87
N ALA A 3 17.58 6.10 -15.97
CA ALA A 3 17.85 7.37 -16.66
C ALA A 3 16.60 8.07 -17.23
N GLN A 4 15.46 7.39 -17.27
CA GLN A 4 14.16 7.91 -17.71
C GLN A 4 13.55 8.97 -16.77
N PHE A 5 14.00 9.03 -15.51
CA PHE A 5 13.59 10.05 -14.55
C PHE A 5 14.78 10.96 -14.24
N PRO A 6 14.87 12.15 -14.87
CA PRO A 6 16.05 13.01 -14.80
C PRO A 6 16.10 13.90 -13.55
N PHE A 7 15.20 13.71 -12.58
CA PHE A 7 15.09 14.54 -11.39
C PHE A 7 15.63 13.84 -10.14
N SER A 8 15.82 14.59 -9.07
CA SER A 8 16.22 14.05 -7.78
C SER A 8 15.62 14.87 -6.64
N ASN A 9 15.08 14.18 -5.64
CA ASN A 9 14.44 14.77 -4.46
C ASN A 9 13.23 15.67 -4.77
N ILE A 10 12.49 15.36 -5.84
CA ILE A 10 11.25 16.09 -6.19
C ILE A 10 9.99 15.27 -5.91
N ASP A 11 10.13 13.94 -5.81
CA ASP A 11 9.00 13.05 -5.55
C ASP A 11 9.17 12.34 -4.21
N ASP A 12 8.17 12.45 -3.34
CA ASP A 12 8.12 11.83 -2.02
C ASP A 12 8.35 10.29 -2.04
N ARG A 13 8.19 9.65 -3.20
CA ARG A 13 8.38 8.21 -3.42
C ARG A 13 9.84 7.82 -3.64
N GLU A 14 10.73 8.77 -3.86
CA GLU A 14 12.17 8.51 -4.01
C GLU A 14 12.76 7.96 -2.70
N ASN A 15 13.53 6.86 -2.79
CA ASN A 15 14.11 6.17 -1.64
C ASN A 15 13.09 5.87 -0.52
N TRP A 16 11.87 5.50 -0.91
CA TRP A 16 10.78 5.21 0.02
C TRP A 16 11.23 4.28 1.16
N PRO A 17 10.87 4.58 2.44
CA PRO A 17 9.96 5.64 2.90
C PRO A 17 10.68 6.88 3.50
N ILE A 18 11.94 7.14 3.15
CA ILE A 18 12.83 8.00 3.94
C ILE A 18 12.38 9.46 4.06
N VAL A 19 11.59 9.95 3.09
CA VAL A 19 11.00 11.30 3.12
C VAL A 19 10.10 11.50 4.34
N PHE A 20 9.33 10.47 4.71
CA PHE A 20 8.41 10.54 5.86
C PHE A 20 9.01 9.95 7.13
N TYR A 21 9.73 8.81 7.03
CA TYR A 21 10.20 8.08 8.20
C TYR A 21 11.61 7.54 7.99
N ASN A 22 12.50 7.82 8.95
CA ASN A 22 13.85 7.25 8.98
C ASN A 22 13.98 6.05 9.95
N ARG A 23 12.89 5.69 10.64
CA ARG A 23 12.83 4.58 11.60
C ARG A 23 11.49 3.87 11.48
N THR A 24 11.52 2.55 11.43
CA THR A 24 10.33 1.68 11.39
C THR A 24 10.49 0.52 12.37
N CYS A 25 9.40 -0.14 12.73
CA CYS A 25 9.45 -1.37 13.51
C CYS A 25 10.12 -2.49 12.70
N GLN A 26 10.99 -3.26 13.36
CA GLN A 26 11.58 -4.48 12.81
C GLN A 26 11.16 -5.66 13.70
N CYS A 27 10.29 -6.51 13.17
CA CYS A 27 9.70 -7.60 13.94
C CYS A 27 10.62 -8.83 13.98
N LEU A 28 10.60 -9.54 15.12
CA LEU A 28 11.39 -10.75 15.35
C LEU A 28 10.63 -12.02 14.95
N GLY A 29 11.35 -13.07 14.57
CA GLY A 29 10.75 -14.39 14.31
C GLY A 29 9.63 -14.35 13.26
N ASN A 30 8.44 -14.86 13.62
CA ASN A 30 7.27 -14.92 12.74
C ASN A 30 6.26 -13.78 12.96
N PHE A 31 6.61 -12.77 13.76
CA PHE A 31 5.76 -11.59 13.94
C PHE A 31 5.89 -10.62 12.74
N MET A 32 4.82 -9.87 12.46
CA MET A 32 4.73 -8.83 11.41
C MET A 32 3.74 -7.73 11.81
N GLY A 33 3.45 -6.82 10.88
CA GLY A 33 2.51 -5.71 11.06
C GLY A 33 3.24 -4.43 11.44
N TYR A 34 2.55 -3.29 11.35
CA TYR A 34 3.13 -1.97 11.58
C TYR A 34 3.71 -1.79 13.00
N ASN A 35 3.18 -2.54 13.97
CA ASN A 35 3.57 -2.55 15.38
C ASN A 35 4.06 -3.93 15.88
N CYS A 36 4.32 -4.89 14.98
CA CYS A 36 4.69 -6.27 15.31
C CYS A 36 3.63 -7.09 16.07
N GLY A 37 2.36 -6.66 16.08
CA GLY A 37 1.25 -7.37 16.73
C GLY A 37 0.60 -8.49 15.89
N GLU A 38 1.03 -8.68 14.64
CA GLU A 38 0.46 -9.65 13.70
C GLU A 38 1.43 -10.79 13.38
N CYS A 39 0.97 -11.78 12.60
CA CYS A 39 1.78 -12.93 12.19
C CYS A 39 2.08 -12.90 10.69
N LYS A 40 3.32 -13.24 10.30
CA LYS A 40 3.74 -13.39 8.91
C LYS A 40 2.75 -14.21 8.09
N PHE A 41 2.58 -13.87 6.82
CA PHE A 41 1.74 -14.66 5.89
C PHE A 41 2.06 -16.16 6.00
N GLY A 42 1.02 -16.97 6.24
CA GLY A 42 1.15 -18.41 6.46
C GLY A 42 1.24 -18.84 7.94
N TYR A 43 1.25 -17.90 8.89
CA TYR A 43 1.28 -18.16 10.32
C TYR A 43 0.11 -17.49 11.04
N ILE A 44 -0.39 -18.13 12.10
CA ILE A 44 -1.47 -17.63 12.96
C ILE A 44 -1.20 -18.00 14.44
N GLY A 45 -2.12 -17.56 15.30
CA GLY A 45 -2.09 -17.81 16.75
C GLY A 45 -1.33 -16.71 17.50
N PRO A 46 -1.51 -16.60 18.83
CA PRO A 46 -0.95 -15.50 19.62
C PRO A 46 0.58 -15.41 19.58
N ASN A 47 1.26 -16.52 19.27
CA ASN A 47 2.72 -16.61 19.18
C ASN A 47 3.24 -16.81 17.74
N CYS A 48 2.37 -16.75 16.73
CA CYS A 48 2.74 -16.93 15.31
C CYS A 48 3.49 -18.25 14.99
N THR A 49 3.14 -19.33 15.70
CA THR A 49 3.76 -20.64 15.54
C THR A 49 2.90 -21.63 14.76
N VAL A 50 1.60 -21.37 14.60
CA VAL A 50 0.68 -22.28 13.93
C VAL A 50 0.68 -21.97 12.43
N ARG A 51 1.05 -22.94 11.59
CA ARG A 51 0.99 -22.79 10.14
C ARG A 51 -0.44 -22.83 9.62
N ARG A 52 -0.76 -21.94 8.67
CA ARG A 52 -2.03 -21.91 7.96
C ARG A 52 -1.79 -21.69 6.47
N THR A 53 -2.27 -22.63 5.66
CA THR A 53 -2.27 -22.47 4.19
C THR A 53 -3.67 -22.06 3.73
N LEU A 54 -3.73 -21.01 2.91
CA LEU A 54 -4.95 -20.59 2.22
C LEU A 54 -4.80 -20.89 0.72
N ILE A 55 -5.89 -21.33 0.09
CA ILE A 55 -5.92 -21.67 -1.34
C ILE A 55 -6.73 -20.59 -2.06
N ARG A 56 -6.07 -19.81 -2.94
CA ARG A 56 -6.75 -18.90 -3.87
C ARG A 56 -7.34 -19.75 -5.01
N LYS A 57 -8.67 -19.92 -5.02
CA LYS A 57 -9.40 -20.69 -6.03
C LYS A 57 -9.74 -19.82 -7.24
N GLU A 58 -9.97 -20.46 -8.38
CA GLU A 58 -10.53 -19.82 -9.56
C GLU A 58 -12.00 -19.41 -9.30
N ILE A 59 -12.38 -18.20 -9.73
CA ILE A 59 -13.65 -17.55 -9.36
C ILE A 59 -14.88 -18.26 -9.94
N PHE A 60 -14.80 -18.77 -11.17
CA PHE A 60 -15.92 -19.47 -11.82
C PHE A 60 -16.20 -20.83 -11.20
N LYS A 61 -15.17 -21.50 -10.65
CA LYS A 61 -15.24 -22.77 -9.92
C LYS A 61 -15.75 -22.66 -8.47
N LEU A 62 -16.01 -21.46 -7.97
CA LEU A 62 -16.63 -21.27 -6.66
C LEU A 62 -18.10 -21.71 -6.66
N SER A 63 -18.55 -22.28 -5.54
CA SER A 63 -19.97 -22.50 -5.26
C SER A 63 -20.73 -21.17 -5.18
N ALA A 64 -22.07 -21.21 -5.32
CA ALA A 64 -22.90 -20.00 -5.19
C ALA A 64 -22.67 -19.27 -3.85
N ALA A 65 -22.66 -20.02 -2.74
CA ALA A 65 -22.41 -19.46 -1.41
C ALA A 65 -21.01 -18.84 -1.26
N GLU A 66 -19.97 -19.42 -1.89
CA GLU A 66 -18.63 -18.82 -1.89
C GLU A 66 -18.59 -17.52 -2.70
N LYS A 67 -19.29 -17.44 -3.85
CA LYS A 67 -19.40 -16.22 -4.66
C LYS A 67 -20.15 -15.12 -3.92
N ASP A 68 -21.27 -15.45 -3.30
CA ASP A 68 -22.07 -14.50 -2.51
C ASP A 68 -21.25 -13.96 -1.34
N LYS A 69 -20.52 -14.85 -0.64
CA LYS A 69 -19.60 -14.44 0.43
C LYS A 69 -18.49 -13.53 -0.10
N PHE A 70 -17.86 -13.87 -1.22
CA PHE A 70 -16.81 -13.04 -1.81
C PHE A 70 -17.33 -11.62 -2.12
N LEU A 71 -18.47 -11.52 -2.79
CA LEU A 71 -19.09 -10.23 -3.12
C LEU A 71 -19.51 -9.45 -1.87
N ALA A 72 -20.06 -10.12 -0.86
CA ALA A 72 -20.44 -9.49 0.40
C ALA A 72 -19.22 -8.89 1.12
N TYR A 73 -18.09 -9.59 1.14
CA TYR A 73 -16.87 -9.10 1.79
C TYR A 73 -16.19 -7.97 1.00
N LEU A 74 -16.26 -7.97 -0.33
CA LEU A 74 -15.83 -6.81 -1.13
C LEU A 74 -16.66 -5.56 -0.82
N ASN A 75 -17.99 -5.71 -0.75
CA ASN A 75 -18.88 -4.61 -0.36
C ASN A 75 -18.63 -4.14 1.07
N LEU A 76 -18.35 -5.06 2.00
CA LEU A 76 -17.98 -4.71 3.36
C LEU A 76 -16.66 -3.92 3.37
N ALA A 77 -15.62 -4.38 2.66
CA ALA A 77 -14.35 -3.67 2.57
C ALA A 77 -14.49 -2.25 2.00
N LYS A 78 -15.39 -2.04 1.04
CA LYS A 78 -15.68 -0.71 0.48
C LYS A 78 -16.43 0.22 1.44
N ARG A 79 -17.07 -0.31 2.48
CA ARG A 79 -17.88 0.46 3.45
C ARG A 79 -17.23 0.58 4.82
N THR A 80 -16.21 -0.22 5.11
CA THR A 80 -15.50 -0.23 6.39
C THR A 80 -14.29 0.68 6.31
N ILE A 81 -14.25 1.72 7.15
CA ILE A 81 -13.05 2.55 7.34
C ILE A 81 -11.89 1.67 7.82
N SER A 82 -10.73 1.88 7.21
CA SER A 82 -9.47 1.22 7.54
C SER A 82 -9.11 1.54 9.00
N PRO A 83 -8.96 0.53 9.88
CA PRO A 83 -8.65 0.78 11.28
C PRO A 83 -7.18 1.16 11.52
N ASP A 84 -6.28 0.77 10.60
CA ASP A 84 -4.83 0.85 10.82
C ASP A 84 -4.15 1.91 9.92
N PHE A 85 -4.77 2.26 8.79
CA PHE A 85 -4.17 3.14 7.79
C PHE A 85 -5.09 4.29 7.40
N VAL A 86 -4.48 5.46 7.25
CA VAL A 86 -5.02 6.66 6.61
C VAL A 86 -4.19 6.98 5.37
N ILE A 87 -4.69 7.84 4.49
CA ILE A 87 -3.97 8.26 3.29
C ILE A 87 -3.49 9.71 3.38
N ALA A 88 -2.36 10.00 2.75
CA ALA A 88 -1.92 11.36 2.54
C ALA A 88 -2.82 12.03 1.48
N THR A 89 -3.20 13.29 1.74
CA THR A 89 -4.03 14.12 0.84
C THR A 89 -3.25 15.27 0.21
N GLY A 90 -1.97 15.41 0.56
CA GLY A 90 -1.01 16.34 -0.03
C GLY A 90 0.41 15.77 0.01
N THR A 91 1.35 16.46 -0.65
CA THR A 91 2.78 16.12 -0.64
C THR A 91 3.43 16.44 0.71
N TYR A 92 4.60 15.89 0.99
CA TYR A 92 5.34 16.17 2.22
C TYR A 92 5.65 17.67 2.38
N GLU A 93 5.94 18.36 1.28
CA GLU A 93 6.12 19.81 1.24
C GLU A 93 4.84 20.56 1.63
N GLN A 94 3.68 20.17 1.07
CA GLN A 94 2.38 20.75 1.43
C GLN A 94 2.02 20.50 2.90
N MET A 95 2.55 19.44 3.51
CA MET A 95 2.45 19.18 4.94
C MET A 95 3.40 20.03 5.79
N ASN A 96 4.08 21.03 5.23
CA ASN A 96 5.09 21.84 5.89
C ASN A 96 6.15 20.96 6.58
N ASN A 97 6.74 20.04 5.81
CA ASN A 97 7.72 19.07 6.29
C ASN A 97 7.21 18.27 7.51
N GLY A 98 5.95 17.86 7.45
CA GLY A 98 5.28 17.07 8.49
C GLY A 98 4.70 17.86 9.66
N SER A 99 4.92 19.18 9.75
CA SER A 99 4.37 20.00 10.85
C SER A 99 2.87 20.26 10.73
N ASN A 100 2.31 20.15 9.52
CA ASN A 100 0.88 20.29 9.24
C ASN A 100 0.38 19.02 8.54
N PRO A 101 0.02 17.96 9.29
CA PRO A 101 -0.32 16.67 8.72
C PRO A 101 -1.60 16.75 7.86
N LEU A 102 -1.52 16.29 6.61
CA LEU A 102 -2.65 16.24 5.67
C LEU A 102 -3.05 14.79 5.41
N PHE A 103 -3.81 14.21 6.33
CA PHE A 103 -4.31 12.84 6.21
C PHE A 103 -5.84 12.77 6.23
N ALA A 104 -6.38 11.75 5.58
CA ALA A 104 -7.80 11.46 5.60
C ALA A 104 -8.06 9.97 5.85
N ASP A 105 -9.16 9.69 6.55
CA ASP A 105 -9.71 8.34 6.67
C ASP A 105 -10.05 7.79 5.29
N ILE A 106 -9.88 6.47 5.13
CA ILE A 106 -10.20 5.76 3.90
C ILE A 106 -10.80 4.41 4.23
N ASN A 107 -11.67 3.86 3.37
CA ASN A 107 -12.13 2.48 3.54
C ASN A 107 -11.10 1.47 3.03
N VAL A 108 -11.24 0.22 3.48
CA VAL A 108 -10.27 -0.87 3.18
C VAL A 108 -10.09 -1.08 1.67
N TYR A 109 -11.17 -1.02 0.88
CA TYR A 109 -11.06 -1.20 -0.56
C TYR A 109 -10.40 0.00 -1.25
N ASP A 110 -10.77 1.21 -0.86
CA ASP A 110 -10.19 2.42 -1.45
C ASP A 110 -8.74 2.63 -1.03
N LEU A 111 -8.30 2.11 0.12
CA LEU A 111 -6.89 2.04 0.47
C LEU A 111 -6.09 1.24 -0.58
N PHE A 112 -6.61 0.08 -0.99
CA PHE A 112 -6.00 -0.73 -2.05
C PHE A 112 -5.93 0.03 -3.38
N VAL A 113 -6.99 0.77 -3.73
CA VAL A 113 -7.01 1.63 -4.92
C VAL A 113 -6.00 2.79 -4.80
N TRP A 114 -5.94 3.45 -3.64
CA TRP A 114 -5.07 4.59 -3.40
C TRP A 114 -3.60 4.20 -3.44
N LEU A 115 -3.22 3.04 -2.91
CA LEU A 115 -1.84 2.53 -2.98
C LEU A 115 -1.37 2.38 -4.43
N HIS A 116 -2.23 1.85 -5.30
CA HIS A 116 -1.96 1.71 -6.73
C HIS A 116 -1.85 3.07 -7.43
N TYR A 117 -2.81 3.96 -7.18
CA TYR A 117 -2.75 5.35 -7.65
C TYR A 117 -1.46 6.03 -7.21
N TYR A 118 -1.09 5.96 -5.93
CA TYR A 118 0.09 6.65 -5.40
C TYR A 118 1.38 6.08 -5.99
N ALA A 119 1.47 4.76 -6.21
CA ALA A 119 2.63 4.17 -6.86
C ALA A 119 2.75 4.54 -8.35
N SER A 120 1.63 4.76 -9.03
CA SER A 120 1.59 4.95 -10.49
C SER A 120 1.35 6.39 -10.95
N ARG A 121 1.07 7.33 -10.03
CA ARG A 121 0.84 8.74 -10.40
C ARG A 121 2.09 9.39 -11.00
N ASP A 122 1.88 10.40 -11.81
CA ASP A 122 2.94 11.28 -12.32
C ASP A 122 3.67 12.00 -11.18
N ALA A 123 4.93 12.39 -11.40
CA ALA A 123 5.67 13.22 -10.45
C ALA A 123 5.31 14.70 -10.65
N PHE A 124 5.04 15.42 -9.55
CA PHE A 124 4.77 16.86 -9.62
C PHE A 124 6.06 17.64 -9.84
N LEU A 125 6.00 18.66 -10.70
CA LEU A 125 7.10 19.58 -10.98
C LEU A 125 6.76 20.98 -10.44
N GLU A 126 7.78 21.83 -10.35
CA GLU A 126 7.58 23.25 -10.04
C GLU A 126 6.67 23.92 -11.09
N GLY A 127 5.90 24.93 -10.66
CA GLY A 127 4.99 25.65 -11.56
C GLY A 127 3.67 24.93 -11.87
N GLY A 128 3.46 23.73 -11.32
CA GLY A 128 2.21 22.96 -11.49
C GLY A 128 2.21 21.99 -12.67
N ASP A 129 3.36 21.82 -13.34
CA ASP A 129 3.56 20.80 -14.36
C ASP A 129 3.75 19.40 -13.74
N VAL A 130 3.72 18.36 -14.57
CA VAL A 130 3.94 16.96 -14.16
C VAL A 130 4.93 16.24 -15.08
N TRP A 131 5.61 15.23 -14.55
CA TRP A 131 6.40 14.27 -15.30
C TRP A 131 5.71 12.92 -15.34
N GLU A 132 5.25 12.53 -16.52
CA GLU A 132 4.43 11.33 -16.75
C GLU A 132 5.26 10.06 -16.95
N ASN A 133 6.53 10.18 -17.31
CA ASN A 133 7.39 9.03 -17.62
C ASN A 133 8.03 8.45 -16.35
N ILE A 134 7.20 8.11 -15.36
CA ILE A 134 7.57 7.45 -14.11
C ILE A 134 6.42 6.59 -13.57
N ASP A 135 6.71 5.33 -13.27
CA ASP A 135 5.77 4.41 -12.63
C ASP A 135 6.54 3.47 -11.68
N PHE A 136 6.14 3.40 -10.41
CA PHE A 136 6.79 2.54 -9.42
C PHE A 136 6.17 1.13 -9.31
N ALA A 137 5.02 0.91 -9.96
CA ALA A 137 4.27 -0.34 -9.94
C ALA A 137 4.24 -1.07 -11.29
N HIS A 138 4.57 -0.40 -12.41
CA HIS A 138 4.54 -0.96 -13.76
C HIS A 138 5.84 -0.71 -14.54
N GLU A 139 5.88 -1.22 -15.78
CA GLU A 139 6.94 -0.97 -16.79
C GLU A 139 8.38 -1.27 -16.35
N ALA A 140 8.52 -2.04 -15.28
CA ALA A 140 9.79 -2.37 -14.65
C ALA A 140 9.74 -3.74 -13.97
N PRO A 141 10.91 -4.32 -13.60
CA PRO A 141 10.97 -5.58 -12.87
C PRO A 141 10.20 -5.60 -11.54
N GLY A 142 9.88 -4.43 -10.99
CA GLY A 142 9.03 -4.27 -9.80
C GLY A 142 7.56 -4.67 -10.00
N PHE A 143 7.08 -4.81 -11.24
CA PHE A 143 5.67 -5.05 -11.55
C PHE A 143 5.07 -6.26 -10.81
N ALA A 144 5.65 -7.44 -11.01
CA ALA A 144 5.15 -8.68 -10.42
C ALA A 144 5.24 -8.72 -8.88
N PRO A 145 6.34 -8.32 -8.23
CA PRO A 145 6.39 -8.30 -6.77
C PRO A 145 5.52 -7.20 -6.15
N TRP A 146 5.30 -6.05 -6.81
CA TRP A 146 4.42 -4.99 -6.29
C TRP A 146 2.95 -5.44 -6.24
N HIS A 147 2.47 -6.15 -7.27
CA HIS A 147 1.09 -6.62 -7.37
C HIS A 147 0.78 -7.94 -6.61
N ARG A 148 1.78 -8.57 -5.97
CA ARG A 148 1.66 -9.87 -5.31
C ARG A 148 1.00 -9.77 -3.93
#